data_AF-A0A2D4FJS8-F1
#
_entry.id   AF-A0A2D4FJS8-F1
#
_cell.length_a   1.000
_cell.length_b   1.000
_cell.length_c   1.000
_cell.angle_alpha   90.00
_cell.angle_beta   90.00
_cell.angle_gamma   90.00
#
_symmetry.space_group_name_H-M   'P 1'
#
loop_
_entity.id
_entity.type
_entity.pdbx_description
1 polymer ?
#
loop_
_entity_poly.entity_id
_entity_poly.type
_entity_poly.pdbx_seq_one_letter_code
_entity_poly.pdbx_strand_id
1 'polypeptide(L)'
;DCHLAAVRLARGREEWESAALQNANTKCNGLLPVWGPHVPESAFATCLARHNTYLQECTGQREPTYQLNVHDTKLLFLRFATEQSFSVDTGGGGRESNVHLIPYIIHTVLYVLNTTRATSREEK
;
A
#
# COMPACT_ATOMS: atom_id res chain seq x y z
N ASP A 1 -19.36 3.80 1.26
CA ASP A 1 -20.15 4.94 1.75
C ASP A 1 -19.75 5.57 3.09
N CYS A 2 -19.09 4.88 4.03
CA CYS A 2 -18.61 5.54 5.26
C CYS A 2 -17.39 6.47 5.03
N HIS A 3 -16.45 6.07 4.17
CA HIS A 3 -15.25 6.88 3.86
C HIS A 3 -15.58 8.15 3.07
N LEU A 4 -16.43 8.05 2.04
CA LEU A 4 -16.89 9.20 1.25
C LEU A 4 -17.69 10.22 2.08
N ALA A 5 -18.47 9.77 3.07
CA ALA A 5 -19.20 10.64 3.98
C ALA A 5 -18.26 11.38 4.95
N ALA A 6 -17.23 10.70 5.47
CA ALA A 6 -16.21 11.31 6.32
C ALA A 6 -15.38 12.36 5.56
N VAL A 7 -15.02 12.08 4.31
CA VAL A 7 -14.32 13.03 3.43
C VAL A 7 -15.21 14.24 3.10
N ARG A 8 -16.52 14.06 2.85
CA ARG A 8 -17.45 15.19 2.62
C ARG A 8 -17.64 16.08 3.84
N LEU A 9 -17.49 15.55 5.05
CA LEU A 9 -17.58 16.31 6.31
C LEU A 9 -16.30 17.14 6.57
N ALA A 10 -15.15 16.69 6.08
CA ALA A 10 -13.88 17.41 6.14
C ALA A 10 -13.78 18.46 5.00
N ARG A 11 -14.62 19.50 5.04
CA ARG A 11 -14.58 20.60 4.05
C ARG A 11 -13.17 21.22 3.99
N GLY A 12 -12.49 21.04 2.86
CA GLY A 12 -11.23 21.72 2.52
C GLY A 12 -9.94 20.93 2.73
N ARG A 13 -9.98 19.66 3.13
CA ARG A 13 -8.79 18.79 3.28
C ARG A 13 -8.80 17.64 2.29
N GLU A 14 -7.63 17.23 1.81
CA GLU A 14 -7.52 16.08 0.92
C GLU A 14 -7.89 14.78 1.68
N GLU A 15 -8.33 13.75 0.95
CA GLU A 15 -8.72 12.45 1.54
C GLU A 15 -7.60 11.85 2.42
N TRP A 16 -6.36 11.97 1.95
CA TRP A 16 -5.16 11.48 2.64
C TRP A 16 -4.87 12.23 3.95
N GLU A 17 -5.07 13.55 3.94
CA GLU A 17 -4.90 14.40 5.12
C GLU A 17 -5.99 14.12 6.17
N SER A 18 -7.22 13.92 5.70
CA SER A 18 -8.36 13.58 6.55
C SER A 18 -8.23 12.19 7.18
N ALA A 19 -7.76 11.21 6.40
CA ALA A 19 -7.47 9.87 6.89
C ALA A 19 -6.39 9.94 7.98
N ALA A 20 -5.27 10.63 7.75
CA ALA A 20 -4.18 10.76 8.71
C ALA A 20 -4.64 11.31 10.08
N LEU A 21 -5.50 12.33 10.08
CA LEU A 21 -6.03 12.95 11.30
C LEU A 21 -6.97 12.04 12.12
N GLN A 22 -7.81 11.25 11.45
CA GLN A 22 -8.80 10.38 12.11
C GLN A 22 -8.18 9.12 12.73
N ASN A 23 -6.91 8.85 12.45
CA ASN A 23 -6.20 7.68 12.95
C ASN A 23 -5.65 7.84 14.40
N ALA A 24 -6.06 8.90 15.11
CA ALA A 24 -5.97 9.02 16.58
C ALA A 24 -4.58 8.75 17.22
N ASN A 25 -3.48 9.15 16.58
CA ASN A 25 -2.09 8.86 17.01
C ASN A 25 -1.71 7.37 17.10
N THR A 26 -2.63 6.45 16.87
CA THR A 26 -2.29 5.12 16.35
C THR A 26 -1.70 5.34 14.96
N LYS A 27 -0.46 4.93 14.74
CA LYS A 27 0.21 5.02 13.42
C LYS A 27 -0.61 4.23 12.40
N CYS A 28 -1.60 4.83 11.76
CA CYS A 28 -2.21 4.22 10.59
C CYS A 28 -1.29 4.46 9.43
N ASN A 29 -0.56 3.39 9.19
CA ASN A 29 0.36 3.13 8.10
C ASN A 29 -0.40 3.29 6.78
N GLY A 30 -0.14 4.38 6.04
CA GLY A 30 -0.45 4.68 4.64
C GLY A 30 -1.68 4.06 3.95
N LEU A 31 -2.40 4.83 3.11
CA LEU A 31 -3.40 4.21 2.24
C LEU A 31 -2.71 3.36 1.16
N LEU A 32 -3.13 2.10 1.04
CA LEU A 32 -2.71 1.19 -0.02
C LEU A 32 -3.72 1.29 -1.18
N PRO A 33 -3.27 1.61 -2.42
CA PRO A 33 -4.17 1.64 -3.56
C PRO A 33 -4.61 0.22 -3.95
N VAL A 34 -5.89 0.07 -4.30
CA VAL A 34 -6.47 -1.20 -4.76
C VAL A 34 -7.00 -1.03 -6.18
N TRP A 35 -6.61 -1.95 -7.07
CA TRP A 35 -7.10 -1.95 -8.46
C TRP A 35 -8.30 -2.91 -8.59
N GLY A 36 -9.51 -2.35 -8.56
CA GLY A 36 -10.74 -3.11 -8.81
C GLY A 36 -11.14 -3.10 -10.29
N PRO A 37 -12.08 -3.96 -10.73
CA PRO A 37 -12.55 -4.06 -12.12
C PRO A 37 -13.12 -2.76 -12.71
N HIS A 38 -13.62 -1.86 -11.85
CA HIS A 38 -14.22 -0.59 -12.24
C HIS A 38 -13.27 0.60 -12.08
N VAL A 39 -12.01 0.36 -11.70
CA VAL A 39 -11.02 1.42 -11.51
C VAL A 39 -10.16 1.53 -12.77
N PRO A 40 -10.11 2.69 -13.44
CA PRO A 40 -9.22 2.90 -14.57
C PRO A 40 -7.76 2.72 -14.16
N GLU A 41 -6.95 2.11 -15.03
CA GLU A 41 -5.51 1.89 -14.78
C GLU A 41 -4.79 3.19 -14.43
N SER A 42 -5.09 4.28 -15.14
CA SER A 42 -4.50 5.60 -14.89
C SER A 42 -4.78 6.14 -13.49
N ALA A 43 -5.98 5.88 -12.95
CA ALA A 43 -6.35 6.26 -11.59
C ALA A 43 -5.57 5.43 -10.57
N PHE A 44 -5.46 4.11 -10.79
CA PHE A 44 -4.64 3.24 -9.95
C PHE A 44 -3.16 3.65 -9.97
N ALA A 45 -2.59 3.88 -11.15
CA ALA A 45 -1.21 4.31 -11.34
C ALA A 45 -0.91 5.63 -10.60
N THR A 46 -1.83 6.59 -10.67
CA THR A 46 -1.73 7.88 -9.97
C THR A 46 -1.71 7.67 -8.45
N CYS A 47 -2.61 6.85 -7.92
CA CYS A 47 -2.64 6.54 -6.48
C CYS A 47 -1.42 5.73 -6.04
N LEU A 48 -0.89 4.85 -6.88
CA LEU A 48 0.33 4.09 -6.60
C LEU A 48 1.57 5.00 -6.55
N ALA A 49 1.66 5.99 -7.44
CA ALA A 49 2.72 7.00 -7.37
C ALA A 49 2.66 7.78 -6.04
N ARG A 50 1.47 8.22 -5.61
CA ARG A 50 1.26 8.89 -4.32
C ARG A 50 1.64 8.01 -3.13
N HIS A 51 1.26 6.74 -3.16
CA HIS A 51 1.63 5.76 -2.14
C HIS A 51 3.16 5.60 -2.01
N ASN A 52 3.88 5.53 -3.13
CA ASN A 52 5.34 5.43 -3.13
C ASN A 52 5.99 6.69 -2.55
N THR A 53 5.49 7.89 -2.90
CA THR A 53 5.96 9.14 -2.29
C THR A 53 5.73 9.15 -0.78
N TYR A 54 4.55 8.72 -0.32
CA TYR A 54 4.25 8.60 1.10
C TYR A 54 5.22 7.64 1.83
N LEU A 55 5.51 6.46 1.24
CA LEU A 55 6.48 5.52 1.81
C LEU A 55 7.88 6.13 1.90
N GLN A 56 8.32 6.86 0.86
CA GLN A 56 9.60 7.54 0.85
C GLN A 56 9.70 8.60 1.96
N GLU A 57 8.66 9.41 2.15
CA GLU A 57 8.60 10.41 3.23
C GLU A 57 8.63 9.79 4.61
N CYS A 58 7.94 8.66 4.81
CA CYS A 58 7.84 7.99 6.10
C CYS A 58 9.09 7.18 6.47
N THR A 59 9.81 6.65 5.48
CA THR A 59 10.92 5.69 5.71
C THR A 59 12.29 6.24 5.33
N GLY A 60 12.35 7.35 4.59
CA GLY A 60 13.57 7.87 3.99
C GLY A 60 14.12 7.01 2.84
N GLN A 61 13.43 5.92 2.47
CA GLN A 61 13.84 5.05 1.37
C GLN A 61 13.57 5.74 0.03
N ARG A 62 14.64 6.10 -0.68
CA ARG A 62 14.56 6.90 -1.91
C ARG A 62 13.90 6.18 -3.08
N GLU A 63 13.99 4.85 -3.12
CA GLU A 63 13.40 4.04 -4.18
C GLU A 63 12.65 2.85 -3.57
N PRO A 64 11.35 3.00 -3.26
CA PRO A 64 10.50 1.87 -2.95
C PRO A 64 10.32 1.03 -4.21
N THR A 65 11.23 0.08 -4.43
CA THR A 65 11.20 -0.83 -5.58
C THR A 65 10.32 -2.05 -5.30
N TYR A 66 9.90 -2.75 -6.36
CA TYR A 66 9.09 -3.97 -6.20
C TYR A 66 9.83 -5.05 -5.40
N GLN A 67 11.16 -5.03 -5.37
CA GLN A 67 12.00 -5.96 -4.59
C GLN A 67 11.72 -5.86 -3.09
N LEU A 68 11.45 -4.66 -2.57
CA LEU A 68 11.10 -4.48 -1.16
C LEU A 68 9.74 -5.11 -0.86
N ASN A 69 8.74 -4.89 -1.72
CA ASN A 69 7.43 -5.52 -1.59
C ASN A 69 7.49 -7.07 -1.67
N VAL A 70 8.39 -7.63 -2.50
CA VAL A 70 8.66 -9.08 -2.53
C VAL A 70 9.26 -9.55 -1.21
N HIS A 71 10.21 -8.79 -0.66
CA HIS A 71 10.82 -9.11 0.63
C HIS A 71 9.79 -9.07 1.78
N ASP A 72 8.93 -8.05 1.81
CA ASP A 72 7.89 -7.92 2.82
C ASP A 72 6.89 -9.08 2.74
N THR A 73 6.50 -9.47 1.52
CA THR A 73 5.66 -10.65 1.28
C THR A 73 6.30 -11.92 1.85
N LYS A 74 7.61 -12.11 1.61
CA LYS A 74 8.37 -13.25 2.16
C LYS A 74 8.36 -13.25 3.68
N LEU A 75 8.61 -12.11 4.33
CA LEU A 75 8.61 -12.00 5.78
C LEU A 75 7.23 -12.29 6.38
N LEU A 76 6.16 -11.74 5.79
CA LEU A 76 4.79 -12.00 6.22
C LEU A 76 4.43 -13.48 6.13
N PHE A 77 4.79 -14.16 5.03
CA PHE A 77 4.59 -15.61 4.91
C PHE A 77 5.41 -16.40 5.91
N LEU A 78 6.67 -16.01 6.16
CA LEU A 78 7.51 -16.68 7.15
C LEU A 78 6.90 -16.59 8.56
N ARG A 79 6.44 -15.40 8.97
CA ARG A 79 5.74 -15.20 10.25
C ARG A 79 4.47 -16.04 10.33
N PHE A 80 3.69 -16.06 9.25
CA PHE A 80 2.48 -16.87 9.18
C PHE A 80 2.77 -18.35 9.38
N ALA A 81 3.77 -18.88 8.66
CA ALA A 81 4.14 -20.29 8.68
C ALA A 81 4.76 -20.74 10.01
N THR A 82 5.41 -19.81 10.73
CA THR A 82 6.06 -20.07 12.02
C THR A 82 5.21 -19.67 13.22
N GLU A 83 3.96 -19.23 12.99
CA GLU A 83 3.02 -18.76 14.01
C GLU A 83 3.57 -17.66 14.92
N GLN A 84 4.48 -16.84 14.38
CA GLN A 84 5.09 -15.74 15.09
C GLN A 84 4.19 -14.50 15.08
N SER A 85 4.36 -13.63 16.09
CA SER A 85 3.62 -12.37 16.13
C SER A 85 4.05 -11.44 14.99
N PHE A 86 3.07 -10.96 14.23
CA PHE A 86 3.27 -9.95 13.17
C PHE A 86 3.60 -8.57 13.73
N SER A 87 3.12 -8.27 14.95
CA SER A 87 3.28 -6.95 15.58
C SER A 87 4.74 -6.56 15.81
N VAL A 88 5.67 -7.53 15.78
CA VAL A 88 7.12 -7.28 15.87
C VAL A 88 7.60 -6.44 14.69
N ASP A 89 7.06 -6.69 13.50
CA ASP A 89 7.48 -6.00 12.28
C ASP A 89 6.49 -4.89 11.90
N THR A 90 5.18 -5.12 12.08
CA THR A 90 4.14 -4.20 11.62
C THR A 90 3.66 -3.21 12.68
N GLY A 91 4.08 -3.38 13.93
CA GLY A 91 3.68 -2.54 15.05
C GLY A 91 2.21 -2.67 15.46
N GLY A 92 1.46 -3.63 14.90
CA GLY A 92 0.05 -3.83 15.20
C GLY A 92 -0.69 -4.75 14.23
N GLY A 93 -2.02 -4.80 14.38
CA GLY A 93 -2.88 -5.68 13.57
C GLY A 93 -2.83 -7.15 14.01
N GLY A 94 -3.94 -7.86 13.82
CA GLY A 94 -4.04 -9.29 14.10
C GLY A 94 -3.42 -10.16 13.00
N ARG A 95 -3.29 -11.47 13.26
CA ARG A 95 -2.81 -12.45 12.25
C ARG A 95 -3.63 -12.36 10.97
N GLU A 96 -4.96 -12.34 11.10
CA GLU A 96 -5.86 -12.28 9.97
C GLU A 96 -5.67 -11.00 9.14
N SER A 97 -5.61 -9.83 9.77
CA SER A 97 -5.46 -8.56 9.05
C SER A 97 -4.12 -8.45 8.32
N ASN A 98 -3.03 -8.94 8.92
CA ASN A 98 -1.71 -8.91 8.30
C ASN A 98 -1.63 -9.86 7.09
N VAL A 99 -2.24 -11.05 7.17
CA VAL A 99 -2.26 -12.01 6.06
C VAL A 99 -3.15 -11.53 4.91
N HIS A 100 -4.27 -10.88 5.22
CA HIS A 100 -5.15 -10.28 4.21
C HIS A 100 -4.45 -9.21 3.36
N LEU A 101 -3.36 -8.61 3.83
CA LEU A 101 -2.60 -7.62 3.09
C LEU A 101 -1.80 -8.22 1.91
N ILE A 102 -1.35 -9.47 2.06
CA ILE A 102 -0.41 -10.13 1.14
C ILE A 102 -0.88 -10.12 -0.32
N PRO A 103 -2.14 -10.48 -0.67
CA PRO A 103 -2.59 -10.48 -2.06
C PRO A 103 -2.48 -9.11 -2.73
N TYR A 104 -2.69 -8.03 -1.97
CA TYR A 104 -2.60 -6.66 -2.49
C TYR A 104 -1.15 -6.23 -2.73
N ILE A 105 -0.22 -6.65 -1.86
CA ILE A 105 1.22 -6.43 -2.08
C ILE A 105 1.68 -7.17 -3.35
N ILE A 106 1.27 -8.44 -3.50
CA ILE A 106 1.59 -9.25 -4.69
C ILE A 106 1.03 -8.58 -5.95
N HIS A 107 -0.21 -8.11 -5.91
CA HIS A 107 -0.82 -7.42 -7.04
C HIS A 107 0.01 -6.18 -7.45
N THR A 108 0.42 -5.35 -6.50
CA THR A 108 1.29 -4.19 -6.77
C THR A 108 2.63 -4.60 -7.38
N VAL A 109 3.26 -5.67 -6.88
CA VAL A 109 4.52 -6.20 -7.45
C VAL A 109 4.32 -6.61 -8.91
N LEU A 110 3.27 -7.38 -9.20
CA LEU A 110 2.98 -7.86 -10.55
C LEU A 110 2.69 -6.71 -11.51
N TYR A 111 1.94 -5.70 -11.05
CA TYR A 111 1.67 -4.50 -11.84
C TYR A 111 2.96 -3.76 -12.22
N VAL A 112 3.84 -3.49 -11.25
CA VAL A 112 5.12 -2.82 -11.50
C VAL A 112 5.99 -3.64 -12.45
N LEU A 113 6.10 -4.95 -12.23
CA LEU A 113 6.88 -5.84 -13.11
C LEU A 113 6.38 -5.82 -14.56
N ASN A 114 5.06 -5.87 -14.76
CA ASN A 114 4.47 -5.87 -16.11
C ASN A 114 4.66 -4.53 -16.82
N THR A 115 4.50 -3.42 -16.10
CA THR A 115 4.63 -2.08 -16.68
C THR A 115 6.10 -1.71 -16.96
N THR A 116 7.05 -2.08 -16.09
CA THR A 116 8.49 -1.87 -16.34
C THR A 116 9.03 -2.76 -17.48
N ARG A 117 8.47 -3.96 -17.66
CA ARG A 117 8.80 -4.82 -18.82
C ARG A 117 8.17 -4.32 -20.12
N ALA A 118 7.00 -3.68 -20.05
CA ALA A 118 6.38 -3.05 -21.21
C ALA A 118 7.23 -1.88 -21.73
N THR A 119 7.66 -0.98 -20.85
CA THR A 119 8.53 0.16 -21.24
C THR A 119 9.85 -0.30 -21.86
N SER A 120 10.53 -1.29 -21.28
CA SER A 120 11.77 -1.84 -21.85
C SER A 120 11.61 -2.56 -23.21
N ARG A 121 10.38 -2.93 -23.60
CA ARG A 121 10.08 -3.46 -24.94
C ARG A 121 9.78 -2.36 -25.96
N GLU A 122 9.19 -1.25 -25.53
CA GLU A 122 8.92 -0.08 -26.40
C GLU A 122 10.20 0.69 -26.75
N GLU A 123 11.23 0.62 -25.90
CA GLU A 123 12.54 1.24 -26.13
C GLU A 123 13.46 0.45 -27.08
N LYS A 124 13.03 -0.72 -27.57
CA LYS A 124 13.77 -1.61 -28.49
C LYS A 124 13.15 -1.65 -29.89
#